data_AF-A0A7Y3CE01-F1
#
_entry.id   AF-A0A7Y3CE01-F1
#
_cell.length_a   1.000
_cell.length_b   1.000
_cell.length_c   1.000
_cell.angle_alpha   90.00
_cell.angle_beta   90.00
_cell.angle_gamma   90.00
#
_symmetry.space_group_name_H-M   'P 1'
#
loop_
_entity.id
_entity.type
_entity.pdbx_description
1 polymer ?
#
loop_
_entity_poly.entity_id
_entity_poly.type
_entity_poly.pdbx_seq_one_letter_code
_entity_poly.pdbx_strand_id
1 'polypeptide(L)'
;MIRDPNVVLVSNMKDKEYYYLSFISDKTMNKEGYLIRLYNGSSFKLYKHLESKFTEAKPAANSMVNPTPSKFTTFSSYLLQKNDGEIREISLKKNKFLKQLDANSAEKMKAYIKENKIDLSEETQLIRAISHMEEADL
;
A
#
# COMPACT_ATOMS: atom_id res chain seq x y z
N MET A 1 0.05 22.27 -4.16
CA MET A 1 0.74 21.03 -3.74
C MET A 1 2.10 20.98 -4.42
N ILE A 2 3.17 20.66 -3.68
CA ILE A 2 4.56 20.68 -4.16
C ILE A 2 4.86 19.36 -4.89
N ARG A 3 4.92 19.37 -6.22
CA ARG A 3 5.17 18.18 -7.05
C ARG A 3 6.67 18.03 -7.37
N ASP A 4 7.52 18.09 -6.36
CA ASP A 4 8.97 17.97 -6.51
C ASP A 4 9.44 16.67 -5.83
N PRO A 5 10.03 15.72 -6.58
CA PRO A 5 10.57 14.47 -6.03
C PRO A 5 11.68 14.69 -4.98
N ASN A 6 12.38 15.82 -5.04
CA ASN A 6 13.48 16.14 -4.12
C ASN A 6 12.99 16.76 -2.80
N VAL A 7 11.68 17.05 -2.70
CA VAL A 7 11.09 17.65 -1.51
C VAL A 7 10.38 16.57 -0.70
N VAL A 8 10.92 16.31 0.49
CA VAL A 8 10.30 15.43 1.48
C VAL A 8 9.53 16.28 2.48
N LEU A 9 8.25 15.95 2.68
CA LEU A 9 7.46 16.58 3.74
C LEU A 9 7.57 15.72 4.99
N VAL A 10 8.13 16.27 6.06
CA VAL A 10 8.23 15.59 7.36
C VAL A 10 7.18 16.19 8.30
N SER A 11 6.29 15.34 8.83
CA SER A 11 5.32 15.78 9.84
C SER A 11 5.91 15.68 11.23
N ASN A 12 6.07 16.83 11.91
CA ASN A 12 6.55 16.93 13.28
C ASN A 12 5.70 16.18 14.34
N MET A 13 4.51 15.69 13.98
CA MET A 13 3.58 15.06 14.94
C MET A 13 3.62 13.53 14.97
N LYS A 14 4.13 12.87 13.92
CA LYS A 14 4.05 11.40 13.79
C LYS A 14 5.28 10.77 13.15
N ASP A 15 6.36 11.52 12.96
CA ASP A 15 7.56 11.10 12.23
C ASP A 15 7.24 10.43 10.88
N LYS A 16 6.16 10.92 10.24
CA LYS A 16 5.74 10.44 8.92
C LYS A 16 6.38 11.31 7.87
N GLU A 17 7.10 10.66 6.98
CA GLU A 17 7.72 11.26 5.82
C GLU A 17 6.87 10.98 4.59
N TYR A 18 6.58 12.03 3.85
CA TYR A 18 5.82 11.97 2.61
C TYR A 18 6.75 12.29 1.45
N TYR A 19 6.74 11.40 0.46
CA TYR A 19 7.58 11.47 -0.73
C TYR A 19 6.68 11.60 -1.95
N TYR A 20 6.98 12.55 -2.85
CA TYR A 20 6.29 12.64 -4.14
C TYR A 20 6.99 11.72 -5.15
N LEU A 21 6.39 10.56 -5.43
CA LEU A 21 7.03 9.50 -6.24
C LEU A 21 6.08 8.98 -7.31
N SER A 22 6.67 8.46 -8.39
CA SER A 22 5.97 7.69 -9.42
C SER A 22 5.83 6.23 -9.01
N PHE A 23 4.65 5.64 -9.21
CA PHE A 23 4.36 4.26 -8.86
C PHE A 23 3.36 3.61 -9.82
N ILE A 24 3.40 2.27 -9.87
CA ILE A 24 2.50 1.45 -10.68
C ILE A 24 1.36 0.97 -9.78
N SER A 25 0.15 1.42 -10.10
CA SER A 25 -1.08 0.90 -9.45
C SER A 25 -1.50 -0.46 -10.00
N ASP A 26 -2.39 -1.17 -9.30
CA ASP A 26 -2.94 -2.49 -9.70
C ASP A 26 -3.55 -2.49 -11.13
N LYS A 27 -3.90 -1.31 -11.67
CA LYS A 27 -4.40 -1.14 -13.04
C LYS A 27 -3.30 -0.93 -14.10
N THR A 28 -2.04 -1.28 -13.79
CA THR A 28 -0.88 -1.13 -14.67
C THR A 28 -0.74 0.27 -15.28
N MET A 29 -1.16 1.29 -14.54
CA MET A 29 -1.05 2.68 -14.95
C MET A 29 -0.05 3.37 -14.03
N ASN A 30 0.96 3.98 -14.64
CA ASN A 30 1.91 4.85 -13.94
C ASN A 30 1.13 6.05 -13.39
N LYS A 31 1.23 6.24 -12.08
CA LYS A 31 0.67 7.37 -11.36
C LYS A 31 1.78 8.06 -10.59
N GLU A 32 1.58 9.33 -10.33
CA GLU A 32 2.43 10.09 -9.40
C GLU A 32 1.56 10.54 -8.23
N GLY A 33 2.16 10.56 -7.04
CA GLY A 33 1.45 11.00 -5.85
C GLY A 33 2.31 10.97 -4.61
N TYR A 34 1.72 11.42 -3.51
CA TYR A 34 2.38 11.38 -2.21
C TYR A 34 2.28 9.98 -1.60
N LEU A 35 3.44 9.45 -1.27
CA LEU A 35 3.62 8.17 -0.61
C LEU A 35 4.16 8.39 0.80
N ILE A 36 3.51 7.77 1.78
CA ILE A 36 3.96 7.75 3.18
C ILE A 36 4.90 6.57 3.33
N ARG A 37 6.16 6.80 3.72
CA ARG A 37 7.10 5.71 3.99
C ARG A 37 6.74 5.02 5.31
N LEU A 38 6.54 3.70 5.26
CA LEU A 38 6.19 2.87 6.43
C LEU A 38 7.34 1.99 6.88
N TYR A 39 8.19 1.55 5.95
CA TYR A 39 9.37 0.73 6.24
C TYR A 39 10.49 1.10 5.27
N ASN A 40 11.72 1.14 5.78
CA ASN A 40 12.92 1.48 5.01
C ASN A 40 14.04 0.49 5.34
N GLY A 41 14.05 -0.64 4.63
CA GLY A 41 15.15 -1.61 4.63
C GLY A 41 16.21 -1.28 3.57
N SER A 42 17.19 -2.16 3.43
CA SER A 42 18.25 -2.05 2.42
C SER A 42 17.74 -2.52 1.06
N SER A 43 17.06 -3.66 1.02
CA SER A 43 16.50 -4.28 -0.19
C SER A 43 15.01 -3.97 -0.37
N PHE A 44 14.27 -3.64 0.68
CA PHE A 44 12.84 -3.38 0.59
C PHE A 44 12.41 -2.06 1.23
N LYS A 45 11.61 -1.28 0.50
CA LYS A 45 10.93 -0.09 1.03
C LYS A 45 9.43 -0.27 0.89
N LEU A 46 8.69 -0.02 1.97
CA LEU A 46 7.23 -0.09 2.01
C LEU A 46 6.65 1.32 2.10
N TYR A 47 5.66 1.58 1.26
CA TYR A 47 4.96 2.85 1.21
C TYR A 47 3.45 2.65 1.34
N LYS A 48 2.76 3.70 1.78
CA LYS A 48 1.32 3.81 1.83
C LYS A 48 0.86 5.01 1.01
N HIS A 49 -0.07 4.76 0.10
CA HIS A 49 -0.77 5.78 -0.67
C HIS A 49 -2.17 5.96 -0.10
N LEU A 50 -2.59 7.21 0.09
CA LEU A 50 -3.92 7.57 0.54
C LEU A 50 -4.67 8.28 -0.60
N GLU A 51 -5.80 7.71 -1.00
CA GLU A 51 -6.67 8.29 -2.04
C GLU A 51 -8.03 8.62 -1.43
N SER A 52 -8.51 9.85 -1.63
CA SER A 52 -9.85 10.24 -1.20
C SER A 52 -10.76 10.34 -2.41
N LYS A 53 -11.81 9.53 -2.45
CA LYS A 53 -12.84 9.58 -3.48
C LYS A 53 -14.06 10.31 -2.96
N PHE A 54 -14.43 11.39 -3.62
CA PHE A 54 -15.72 12.02 -3.41
C PHE A 54 -16.81 11.25 -4.16
N THR A 55 -17.90 10.95 -3.47
CA THR A 55 -19.11 10.40 -4.07
C THR A 55 -20.20 11.44 -3.94
N GLU A 56 -20.74 11.91 -5.07
CA GLU A 56 -21.85 12.86 -5.10
C GLU A 56 -23.14 12.22 -4.58
N ALA A 57 -24.00 13.07 -4.00
CA ALA A 57 -25.31 12.62 -3.53
C ALA A 57 -26.16 12.20 -4.73
N LYS A 58 -26.77 11.02 -4.65
CA LYS A 58 -27.74 10.54 -5.64
C LYS A 58 -29.08 10.27 -4.96
N PRO A 59 -30.18 10.88 -5.44
CA PRO A 59 -31.49 10.62 -4.89
C PRO A 59 -31.86 9.14 -5.08
N ALA A 60 -32.74 8.66 -4.22
CA ALA A 60 -33.33 7.34 -4.36
C ALA A 60 -34.05 7.22 -5.71
N ALA A 61 -33.77 6.17 -6.46
CA ALA A 61 -34.45 5.92 -7.74
C ALA A 61 -35.93 5.53 -7.54
N ASN A 62 -36.26 4.94 -6.39
CA ASN A 62 -37.62 4.57 -5.97
C ASN A 62 -37.67 4.37 -4.45
N SER A 63 -38.86 4.12 -3.91
CA SER A 63 -39.13 3.96 -2.47
C SER A 63 -38.43 2.77 -1.80
N MET A 64 -37.86 1.83 -2.56
CA MET A 64 -37.18 0.63 -2.06
C MET A 64 -35.66 0.75 -2.04
N VAL A 65 -35.08 1.80 -2.64
CA VAL A 65 -33.63 2.00 -2.69
C VAL A 65 -33.24 3.23 -1.88
N ASN A 66 -32.33 3.05 -0.92
CA ASN A 66 -31.84 4.17 -0.12
C ASN A 66 -31.09 5.19 -0.99
N PRO A 67 -31.26 6.50 -0.73
CA PRO A 67 -30.47 7.54 -1.39
C PRO A 67 -28.99 7.37 -1.02
N THR A 68 -28.10 7.66 -1.96
CA THR A 68 -26.66 7.67 -1.68
C THR A 68 -26.28 9.06 -1.19
N PRO A 69 -25.87 9.24 0.08
CA PRO A 69 -25.44 10.56 0.57
C PRO A 69 -24.10 10.96 -0.04
N SER A 70 -23.84 12.26 -0.10
CA SER A 70 -22.52 12.76 -0.46
C SER A 70 -21.51 12.37 0.62
N LYS A 71 -20.42 11.70 0.23
CA LYS A 71 -19.38 11.29 1.18
C LYS A 71 -18.00 11.27 0.57
N PHE A 72 -17.01 11.57 1.39
CA PHE A 72 -15.61 11.26 1.09
C PHE A 72 -15.29 9.87 1.63
N THR A 73 -14.85 8.97 0.74
CA THR A 73 -14.33 7.66 1.13
C THR A 73 -12.82 7.68 0.96
N THR A 74 -12.08 7.40 2.03
CA THR A 74 -10.62 7.28 1.97
C THR A 74 -10.23 5.83 1.73
N PHE A 75 -9.34 5.62 0.77
CA PHE A 75 -8.76 4.35 0.41
C PHE A 75 -7.27 4.38 0.72
N SER A 76 -6.76 3.28 1.27
CA SER A 76 -5.33 3.07 1.49
C SER A 76 -4.83 1.96 0.60
N SER A 77 -3.84 2.26 -0.22
CA SER A 77 -3.08 1.29 -1.01
C SER A 77 -1.68 1.18 -0.45
N TYR A 78 -1.09 -0.01 -0.54
CA TYR A 78 0.27 -0.28 -0.07
C TYR A 78 1.14 -0.62 -1.26
N LEU A 79 2.36 -0.08 -1.26
CA LEU A 79 3.28 -0.19 -2.38
C LEU A 79 4.63 -0.65 -1.89
N LEU A 80 5.22 -1.58 -2.62
CA LEU A 80 6.52 -2.17 -2.33
C LEU A 80 7.51 -1.76 -3.41
N GLN A 81 8.71 -1.40 -2.98
CA GLN A 81 9.87 -1.20 -3.82
C GLN A 81 10.91 -2.25 -3.45
N LYS A 82 11.34 -3.06 -4.42
CA LYS A 82 12.46 -3.99 -4.27
C LYS A 82 13.70 -3.33 -4.86
N ASN A 83 14.74 -3.19 -4.04
CA ASN A 83 15.95 -2.41 -4.29
C ASN A 83 15.60 -0.98 -4.74
N ASP A 84 16.39 -0.38 -5.62
CA ASP A 84 16.04 0.87 -6.31
C ASP A 84 15.23 0.62 -7.60
N GLY A 85 14.42 -0.44 -7.60
CA GLY A 85 13.50 -0.76 -8.68
C GLY A 85 12.22 0.09 -8.67
N GLU A 86 11.27 -0.32 -9.49
CA GLU A 86 9.96 0.32 -9.61
C GLU A 86 9.10 0.13 -8.34
N ILE A 87 8.36 1.16 -7.98
CA ILE A 87 7.40 1.11 -6.87
C ILE A 87 6.08 0.54 -7.39
N ARG A 88 5.66 -0.61 -6.86
CA ARG A 88 4.47 -1.33 -7.33
C ARG A 88 3.48 -1.57 -6.20
N GLU A 89 2.19 -1.42 -6.50
CA GLU A 89 1.13 -1.73 -5.56
C GLU A 89 1.08 -3.23 -5.24
N ILE A 90 0.99 -3.56 -3.95
CA ILE A 90 0.86 -4.93 -3.46
C ILE A 90 -0.55 -5.20 -2.98
N SER A 91 -1.01 -6.43 -3.21
CA SER A 91 -2.33 -6.85 -2.74
C SER A 91 -2.26 -7.32 -1.29
N LEU A 92 -3.16 -6.83 -0.42
CA LEU A 92 -3.29 -7.31 0.96
C LEU A 92 -3.89 -8.72 1.06
N LYS A 93 -4.49 -9.23 -0.02
CA LYS A 93 -4.96 -10.62 -0.06
C LYS A 93 -3.78 -11.59 -0.17
N LYS A 94 -3.59 -12.45 0.83
CA LYS A 94 -2.53 -13.48 0.91
C LYS A 94 -2.22 -14.17 -0.42
N ASN A 95 -3.23 -14.74 -1.08
CA ASN A 95 -3.00 -15.49 -2.33
C ASN A 95 -2.51 -14.62 -3.49
N LYS A 96 -2.91 -13.35 -3.54
CA LYS A 96 -2.44 -12.42 -4.57
C LYS A 96 -1.05 -11.90 -4.22
N PHE A 97 -0.80 -11.57 -2.95
CA PHE A 97 0.52 -11.16 -2.47
C PHE A 97 1.59 -12.20 -2.82
N LEU A 98 1.35 -13.47 -2.48
CA LEU A 98 2.29 -14.56 -2.74
C LEU A 98 2.55 -14.79 -4.23
N LYS A 99 1.61 -14.44 -5.11
CA LYS A 99 1.81 -14.52 -6.57
C LYS A 99 2.67 -13.38 -7.12
N GLN A 100 2.85 -12.31 -6.37
CA GLN A 100 3.74 -11.20 -6.74
C GLN A 100 5.20 -11.48 -6.37
N LEU A 101 5.46 -12.55 -5.63
CA LEU A 101 6.80 -12.98 -5.22
C LEU A 101 7.30 -14.13 -6.10
N ASP A 102 8.62 -14.30 -6.16
CA ASP A 102 9.25 -15.47 -6.78
C ASP A 102 8.88 -16.76 -6.04
N ALA A 103 8.88 -17.91 -6.74
CA ALA A 103 8.34 -19.17 -6.21
C ALA A 103 8.94 -19.58 -4.85
N ASN A 104 10.27 -19.47 -4.71
CA ASN A 104 10.98 -19.82 -3.47
C ASN A 104 10.58 -18.89 -2.30
N SER A 105 10.53 -17.59 -2.57
CA SER A 105 10.15 -16.55 -1.62
C SER A 105 8.68 -16.68 -1.22
N ALA A 106 7.81 -17.01 -2.17
CA ALA A 106 6.40 -17.27 -1.94
C ALA A 106 6.17 -18.48 -1.01
N GLU A 107 6.92 -19.56 -1.15
CA GLU A 107 6.80 -20.73 -0.27
C GLU A 107 7.21 -20.43 1.17
N LYS A 108 8.37 -19.79 1.35
CA LYS A 108 8.87 -19.37 2.67
C LYS A 108 7.90 -18.38 3.34
N MET A 109 7.46 -17.38 2.60
CA MET A 109 6.51 -16.37 3.08
C MET A 109 5.15 -17.00 3.43
N LYS A 110 4.70 -18.00 2.67
CA LYS A 110 3.44 -18.73 2.94
C LYS A 110 3.52 -19.50 4.26
N ALA A 111 4.64 -20.15 4.55
CA ALA A 111 4.89 -20.84 5.82
C ALA A 111 4.89 -19.84 6.97
N TYR A 112 5.68 -18.77 6.86
CA TYR A 112 5.77 -17.73 7.89
C TYR A 112 4.43 -17.07 8.22
N ILE A 113 3.65 -16.70 7.19
CA ILE A 113 2.30 -16.12 7.39
C ILE A 113 1.38 -17.10 8.11
N LYS A 114 1.51 -18.41 7.83
CA LYS A 114 0.65 -19.44 8.44
C LYS A 114 1.03 -19.69 9.90
N GLU A 115 2.32 -19.83 10.20
CA GLU A 115 2.84 -20.10 11.54
C GLU A 115 2.58 -18.95 12.50
N ASN A 116 2.84 -17.71 12.04
CA ASN A 116 2.68 -16.51 12.85
C ASN A 116 1.26 -15.89 12.75
N LYS A 117 0.34 -16.52 11.99
CA LYS A 117 -1.04 -16.06 11.77
C LYS A 117 -1.12 -14.58 11.37
N ILE A 118 -0.26 -14.18 10.44
CA ILE A 118 -0.12 -12.79 10.00
C ILE A 118 -1.31 -12.40 9.14
N ASP A 119 -1.93 -11.27 9.48
CA ASP A 119 -2.94 -10.63 8.64
C ASP A 119 -2.31 -9.47 7.86
N LEU A 120 -2.17 -9.63 6.55
CA LEU A 120 -1.61 -8.61 5.68
C LEU A 120 -2.52 -7.38 5.54
N SER A 121 -3.78 -7.46 6.00
CA SER A 121 -4.71 -6.31 6.02
C SER A 121 -4.37 -5.31 7.13
N GLU A 122 -3.69 -5.77 8.18
CA GLU A 122 -3.25 -4.95 9.32
C GLU A 122 -1.87 -4.33 9.03
N GLU A 123 -1.78 -2.99 9.06
CA GLU A 123 -0.57 -2.24 8.69
C GLU A 123 0.68 -2.72 9.46
N THR A 124 0.56 -2.90 10.77
CA THR A 124 1.66 -3.37 11.63
C THR A 124 2.13 -4.78 11.26
N GLN A 125 1.21 -5.66 10.89
CA GLN A 125 1.50 -7.05 10.52
C GLN A 125 2.08 -7.12 9.11
N LEU A 126 1.64 -6.25 8.20
CA LEU A 126 2.25 -6.09 6.88
C LEU A 126 3.71 -5.63 7.00
N ILE A 127 4.00 -4.63 7.83
CA ILE A 127 5.37 -4.17 8.07
C ILE A 127 6.24 -5.33 8.58
N ARG A 128 5.73 -6.15 9.51
CA ARG A 128 6.43 -7.35 10.01
C ARG A 128 6.71 -8.37 8.90
N ALA A 129 5.76 -8.60 8.01
CA ALA A 129 5.95 -9.51 6.89
C ALA A 129 7.07 -9.03 5.95
N ILE A 130 7.10 -7.73 5.62
CA ILE A 130 8.13 -7.15 4.76
C ILE A 130 9.50 -7.13 5.46
N SER A 131 9.55 -6.82 6.76
CA SER A 131 10.78 -6.91 7.56
C SER A 131 11.35 -8.33 7.56
N HIS A 132 10.51 -9.35 7.66
CA HIS A 132 10.97 -10.74 7.56
C HIS A 132 11.52 -11.08 6.16
N MET A 133 10.95 -10.53 5.09
CA MET A 133 11.49 -10.72 3.74
C MET A 133 12.88 -10.13 3.56
N GLU A 134 13.15 -8.98 4.20
CA GLU A 134 14.49 -8.36 4.23
C GLU A 134 15.48 -9.24 4.99
N GLU A 135 15.15 -9.67 6.22
CA GLU A 135 16.03 -10.48 7.06
C GLU A 135 16.35 -11.86 6.46
N ALA A 136 15.39 -12.44 5.74
CA ALA A 136 15.54 -13.74 5.08
C ALA A 136 16.05 -13.65 3.62
N ASP A 137 16.36 -12.43 3.16
CA ASP A 137 16.89 -12.09 1.84
C ASP A 137 16.09 -12.73 0.67
N LEU A 138 14.78 -12.47 0.68
CA LEU A 138 13.77 -13.10 -0.20
C LEU A 138 13.44 -12.33 -1.49
#